data_AF-M0L3D1-F1
#
_entry.id   AF-M0L3D1-F1
#
_cell.length_a   1.000
_cell.length_b   1.000
_cell.length_c   1.000
_cell.angle_alpha   90.00
_cell.angle_beta   90.00
_cell.angle_gamma   90.00
#
_symmetry.space_group_name_H-M   'P 1'
#
loop_
_entity.id
_entity.type
_entity.pdbx_description
1 polymer ?
#
loop_
_entity_poly.entity_id
_entity_poly.type
_entity_poly.pdbx_seq_one_letter_code
_entity_poly.pdbx_strand_id
1 'polypeptide(L)' 'MRDVTIETVGDQGDGIAKVERGYVVIVPGAQPGDEPTVEIEQVQENVAFASIVGSDPRAL' A
#
# COMPACT_ATOMS: atom_id res chain seq x y z
N MET A 1 4.46 3.43 10.50
CA MET A 1 4.86 2.35 9.57
C MET A 1 4.03 1.10 9.87
N ARG A 2 3.58 0.40 8.83
CA ARG A 2 2.74 -0.80 8.90
C ARG A 2 3.14 -1.75 7.77
N ASP A 3 3.22 -3.04 8.05
CA ASP A 3 3.39 -4.05 7.00
C ASP A 3 2.01 -4.42 6.44
N VAL A 4 1.92 -4.48 5.12
CA VAL A 4 0.68 -4.84 4.41
C VAL A 4 0.99 -5.82 3.30
N THR A 5 0.07 -6.75 3.04
CA THR A 5 0.16 -7.64 1.86
C THR A 5 -0.71 -7.06 0.75
N ILE A 6 -0.12 -6.87 -0.43
CA ILE A 6 -0.85 -6.43 -1.61
C ILE A 6 -1.59 -7.64 -2.21
N GLU A 7 -2.92 -7.58 -2.23
CA GLU A 7 -3.76 -8.67 -2.74
C GLU A 7 -4.02 -8.54 -4.24
N THR A 8 -4.15 -7.29 -4.71
CA THR A 8 -4.50 -7.00 -6.10
C THR A 8 -3.95 -5.63 -6.50
N VAL A 9 -4.07 -5.31 -7.79
CA VAL A 9 -3.76 -3.99 -8.35
C VAL A 9 -5.03 -3.37 -8.91
N GLY A 10 -5.25 -2.08 -8.63
CA GLY A 10 -6.35 -1.30 -9.18
C GLY A 10 -6.10 -0.83 -10.61
N ASP A 11 -7.12 -0.25 -11.24
CA ASP A 11 -7.10 0.11 -12.67
C ASP A 11 -6.01 1.14 -13.05
N GLN A 12 -5.51 1.91 -12.09
CA GLN A 12 -4.44 2.90 -12.29
C GLN A 12 -3.04 2.35 -12.01
N GLY A 13 -2.91 1.06 -11.68
CA GLY A 13 -1.63 0.44 -11.33
C GLY A 13 -1.26 0.57 -9.85
N ASP A 14 -2.19 1.00 -8.99
CA ASP A 14 -1.98 1.06 -7.55
C ASP A 14 -2.15 -0.31 -6.90
N GLY A 15 -1.24 -0.67 -6.00
CA GLY A 15 -1.40 -1.85 -5.16
C GLY A 15 -2.52 -1.64 -4.14
N ILE A 16 -3.37 -2.65 -3.97
CA ILE A 16 -4.49 -2.64 -3.04
C ILE A 16 -4.23 -3.70 -1.98
N ALA A 17 -4.04 -3.24 -0.75
CA ALA A 17 -4.01 -4.07 0.44
C ALA A 17 -5.34 -3.98 1.18
N LYS A 18 -5.90 -5.13 1.54
CA LYS A 18 -7.09 -5.20 2.40
C LYS A 18 -6.64 -5.49 3.83
N VAL A 19 -7.08 -4.67 4.76
CA VAL A 19 -6.83 -4.89 6.19
C VAL A 19 -8.11 -5.32 6.89
N GLU A 20 -7.97 -5.76 8.15
CA GLU A 20 -9.09 -6.20 8.96
C GLU A 20 -10.22 -5.16 9.01
N ARG A 21 -11.46 -5.62 9.10
CA ARG A 21 -12.70 -4.80 9.14
C ARG A 21 -13.09 -4.12 7.82
N GLY A 22 -12.48 -4.49 6.70
CA GLY A 22 -12.89 -4.01 5.37
C GLY A 22 -12.31 -2.65 4.99
N TYR A 23 -11.29 -2.20 5.73
CA TYR A 23 -10.49 -1.04 5.33
C TYR A 23 -9.59 -1.40 4.16
N VAL A 24 -9.46 -0.47 3.21
CA VAL A 24 -8.59 -0.61 2.03
C VAL A 24 -7.41 0.34 2.16
N VAL A 25 -6.21 -0.14 1.87
CA VAL A 25 -4.99 0.67 1.78
C VAL A 25 -4.52 0.68 0.34
N ILE A 26 -4.39 1.88 -0.22
CA ILE A 26 -3.91 2.13 -1.58
C ILE A 26 -2.42 2.46 -1.50
N VAL A 27 -1.59 1.68 -2.19
CA VAL A 27 -0.13 1.76 -2.20
C VAL A 27 0.37 1.90 -3.65
N PRO A 28 0.66 3.12 -4.12
CA PRO A 28 1.12 3.35 -5.50
C PRO A 28 2.40 2.57 -5.81
N GLY A 29 2.44 1.92 -6.97
CA GLY A 29 3.62 1.21 -7.47
C GLY A 29 3.89 -0.17 -6.84
N ALA A 30 3.01 -0.67 -5.98
CA ALA A 30 3.10 -2.02 -5.41
C ALA A 30 2.31 -3.05 -6.24
N GLN A 31 2.77 -4.30 -6.26
CA GLN A 31 2.22 -5.40 -7.06
C GLN A 31 1.63 -6.53 -6.19
N PRO A 32 0.73 -7.38 -6.72
CA PRO A 32 0.14 -8.46 -5.96
C PRO A 32 1.21 -9.45 -5.48
N GLY A 33 1.16 -9.80 -4.20
CA GLY A 33 2.16 -10.64 -3.54
C GLY A 33 3.30 -9.86 -2.88
N ASP A 34 3.39 -8.54 -3.08
CA ASP A 34 4.33 -7.70 -2.33
C ASP A 34 3.91 -7.57 -0.87
N GLU A 35 4.90 -7.49 0.03
CA GLU A 35 4.70 -7.26 1.47
C GLU A 35 5.48 -6.02 1.95
N PRO A 36 5.18 -4.81 1.43
CA PRO A 36 5.94 -3.63 1.80
C PRO A 36 5.60 -3.16 3.21
N THR A 37 6.60 -2.63 3.90
CA THR A 37 6.35 -1.69 4.99
C THR A 37 5.92 -0.36 4.38
N VAL A 38 4.79 0.19 4.84
CA VAL A 38 4.22 1.45 4.34
C VAL A 38 4.03 2.48 5.45
N GLU A 39 4.05 3.75 5.08
CA GLU A 39 3.63 4.87 5.92
C GLU A 39 2.29 5.40 5.44
N ILE A 40 1.32 5.50 6.35
CA ILE A 40 0.00 6.03 6.03
C ILE A 40 0.08 7.55 5.94
N GLU A 41 -0.25 8.11 4.78
CA GLU A 41 -0.19 9.54 4.51
C GLU A 41 -1.54 10.22 4.73
N GLN A 42 -2.63 9.55 4.32
CA GLN A 42 -3.97 10.10 4.44
C GLN A 42 -4.97 8.99 4.78
N VAL A 43 -5.89 9.28 5.70
CA VAL A 43 -6.98 8.39 6.06
C VAL A 43 -8.31 9.05 5.73
N GLN A 44 -9.19 8.29 5.09
CA GLN A 44 -10.59 8.60 4.84
C GLN A 44 -11.47 7.51 5.49
N GLU A 45 -12.79 7.63 5.39
CA GLU A 45 -13.74 6.81 6.17
C GLU A 45 -13.51 5.29 6.10
N ASN A 46 -13.15 4.75 4.92
CA ASN A 46 -12.86 3.32 4.72
C ASN A 46 -11.60 3.05 3.89
N VAL A 47 -10.85 4.10 3.54
CA VAL A 47 -9.70 4.03 2.62
C VAL A 47 -8.54 4.82 3.21
N ALA A 48 -7.34 4.26 3.14
CA ALA A 48 -6.10 4.94 3.48
C ALA A 48 -5.16 4.96 2.26
N PHE A 49 -4.43 6.06 2.10
CA PHE A 49 -3.36 6.20 1.13
C PHE A 49 -2.03 6.07 1.85
N ALA A 50 -1.12 5.30 1.28
CA ALA A 50 0.16 4.98 1.90
C ALA A 50 1.30 4.94 0.88
N SER A 51 2.50 5.30 1.32
CA SER A 51 3.73 5.20 0.55
C SER A 51 4.66 4.13 1.14
N ILE A 52 5.42 3.44 0.28
CA ILE A 52 6.37 2.41 0.71
C ILE A 52 7.54 3.09 1.43
N VAL A 53 7.81 2.67 2.67
CA VAL A 53 8.99 3.09 3.41
C VAL A 53 10.13 2.13 3.10
N GLY A 54 11.22 2.63 2.51
CA GLY A 54 12.45 1.86 2.28
C GLY A 54 12.71 1.39 0.86
N SER A 55 11.80 1.60 -0.10
CA SER A 55 12.16 1.55 -1.52
C SER A 55 12.74 2.90 -1.93
N ASP A 56 14.00 3.15 -1.56
CA ASP A 56 14.78 4.18 -2.23
C ASP A 56 15.44 3.53 -3.47
N PRO A 57 14.88 3.68 -4.69
CA PRO A 57 15.53 3.19 -5.91
C PRO A 57 16.86 3.89 -6.20
N ARG A 58 17.28 4.89 -5.40
CA ARG A 58 18.58 5.56 -5.50
C ARG A 58 19.64 5.01 -4.54
N ALA A 59 19.35 3.95 -3.78
CA ALA A 59 20.31 3.32 -2.88
C ALA A 59 21.22 2.26 -3.55
N LEU A 60 21.21 2.15 -4.88
CA LEU A 60 22.07 1.24 -5.66
C LEU A 60 23.01 2.01 -6.59
#